data_AF-K6YP68-F1
#
_entry.id   AF-K6YP68-F1
#
_cell.length_a   1.000
_cell.length_b   1.000
_cell.length_c   1.000
_cell.angle_alpha   90.00
_cell.angle_beta   90.00
_cell.angle_gamma   90.00
#
_symmetry.space_group_name_H-M   'P 1'
#
loop_
_entity.id
_entity.type
_entity.pdbx_description
1 polymer ?
#
loop_
_entity_poly.entity_id
_entity_poly.type
_entity_poly.pdbx_seq_one_letter_code
_entity_poly.pdbx_strand_id
1 'polypeptide(L)'
;MMAEMMMQPLTKLKGLKMKVPILLLTLACFTFGAHAESKASRESVEQLMVLTDVSKMMETMQGQVSNMFNNMATQMNISDEERPAFQKYMGKLDVLFKEQMTWQQFKDPMISVYLKHFNQKEVDGLIAFYQSEVGRSMTQKMPLVMQDSMLVGQQIMQGIMPKVQAIAEEMQGEIQQARQQPTGQ
;
A
#
# COMPACT_ATOMS: atom_id res chain seq x y z
N MET A 1 -57.19 57.77 29.86
CA MET A 1 -58.48 58.50 29.92
C MET A 1 -58.86 58.81 28.48
N MET A 2 -59.85 58.21 27.83
CA MET A 2 -61.10 57.55 28.24
C MET A 2 -61.27 56.36 27.25
N ALA A 3 -61.44 55.08 27.61
CA ALA A 3 -62.49 54.43 28.40
C ALA A 3 -63.90 54.82 27.91
N GLU A 4 -64.46 54.01 27.01
CA GLU A 4 -65.79 53.35 27.09
C GLU A 4 -66.62 53.83 25.89
N MET A 5 -67.52 53.11 25.23
CA MET A 5 -68.23 51.87 25.47
C MET A 5 -68.96 51.51 24.15
N MET A 6 -68.86 50.27 23.67
CA MET A 6 -69.95 49.28 23.55
C MET A 6 -70.95 49.37 22.36
N MET A 7 -71.11 48.20 21.72
CA MET A 7 -72.30 47.64 20.99
C MET A 7 -72.50 48.10 19.53
N GLN A 8 -72.68 47.28 18.49
CA GLN A 8 -72.90 45.84 18.19
C GLN A 8 -73.02 45.75 16.62
N PRO A 9 -73.32 44.62 15.92
CA PRO A 9 -73.32 43.20 16.30
C PRO A 9 -72.54 42.28 15.32
N LEU A 10 -72.41 41.02 15.76
CA LEU A 10 -71.92 39.84 15.05
C LEU A 10 -72.91 39.36 13.98
N THR A 11 -72.50 39.29 12.72
CA THR A 11 -73.15 38.42 11.71
C THR A 11 -72.17 37.94 10.64
N LYS A 12 -71.67 36.71 10.82
CA LYS A 12 -71.97 35.53 9.98
C LYS A 12 -70.81 34.51 10.06
N LEU A 13 -70.93 33.57 11.00
CA LEU A 13 -70.30 32.26 10.88
C LEU A 13 -71.09 31.44 9.86
N LYS A 14 -70.49 31.20 8.68
CA LYS A 14 -70.88 30.09 7.81
C LYS A 14 -69.67 29.68 6.98
N GLY A 15 -69.05 28.55 7.33
CA GLY A 15 -67.98 27.97 6.54
C GLY A 15 -67.01 27.08 7.32
N LEU A 16 -67.51 26.10 8.07
CA LEU A 16 -66.65 25.02 8.56
C LEU A 16 -66.30 24.10 7.37
N LYS A 17 -65.06 24.19 6.87
CA LYS A 17 -64.40 23.10 6.14
C LYS A 17 -63.02 22.88 6.75
N MET A 18 -62.99 21.88 7.62
CA MET A 18 -61.85 21.24 8.25
C MET A 18 -60.81 20.77 7.23
N LYS A 19 -59.58 21.31 7.29
CA LYS A 19 -58.34 20.63 6.84
C LYS A 19 -57.16 21.06 7.73
N VAL A 20 -56.99 20.28 8.78
CA VAL A 20 -55.79 20.03 9.60
C VAL A 20 -54.58 19.71 8.68
N PRO A 21 -53.32 20.02 9.01
CA PRO A 21 -52.77 21.22 9.64
C PRO A 21 -51.39 21.59 9.02
N ILE A 22 -50.76 22.61 9.60
CA ILE A 22 -49.32 22.81 9.83
C ILE A 22 -48.53 21.47 9.81
N LEU A 23 -47.98 21.05 8.65
CA LEU A 23 -47.07 19.89 8.50
C LEU A 23 -46.20 19.99 7.23
N LEU A 24 -45.87 21.20 6.78
CA LEU A 24 -45.14 21.40 5.52
C LEU A 24 -43.94 22.35 5.61
N LEU A 25 -43.46 22.65 6.82
CA LEU A 25 -42.26 23.46 7.02
C LEU A 25 -41.26 22.83 8.03
N THR A 26 -41.24 21.50 8.12
CA THR A 26 -40.23 20.70 8.82
C THR A 26 -39.62 19.64 7.90
N LEU A 27 -39.60 19.91 6.59
CA LEU A 27 -38.92 19.09 5.58
C LEU A 27 -37.68 19.79 5.02
N ALA A 28 -36.92 20.47 5.88
CA ALA A 28 -35.48 20.64 5.67
C ALA A 28 -34.79 19.34 6.11
N CYS A 29 -35.18 18.22 5.50
CA CYS A 29 -34.44 16.98 5.61
C CYS A 29 -33.05 17.24 5.06
N PHE A 30 -32.07 17.22 5.97
CA PHE A 30 -30.71 16.72 5.74
C PHE A 30 -30.50 16.20 4.31
N THR A 31 -30.04 17.08 3.41
CA THR A 31 -29.31 16.61 2.25
C THR A 31 -27.94 16.18 2.77
N PHE A 32 -27.87 15.01 3.40
CA PHE A 32 -26.65 14.22 3.41
C PHE A 32 -26.41 13.89 1.94
N GLY A 33 -25.64 14.74 1.27
CA GLY A 33 -25.03 14.36 0.01
C GLY A 33 -24.19 13.14 0.33
N ALA A 34 -24.70 11.96 0.01
CA ALA A 34 -23.86 10.82 -0.26
C ALA A 34 -22.98 11.28 -1.43
N HIS A 35 -21.81 11.85 -1.12
CA HIS A 35 -20.76 12.01 -2.11
C HIS A 35 -20.42 10.60 -2.53
N ALA A 36 -21.05 10.15 -3.62
CA ALA A 36 -20.52 9.04 -4.38
C ALA A 36 -19.11 9.46 -4.74
N GLU A 37 -18.13 8.88 -4.04
CA GLU A 37 -16.73 9.15 -4.29
C GLU A 37 -16.47 8.81 -5.75
N SER A 38 -16.13 9.82 -6.54
CA SER A 38 -15.89 9.61 -7.96
C SER A 38 -14.70 8.66 -8.10
N LYS A 39 -14.86 7.64 -8.95
CA LYS A 39 -13.77 6.73 -9.28
C LYS A 39 -12.58 7.55 -9.77
N ALA A 40 -11.38 7.18 -9.35
CA ALA A 40 -10.17 7.82 -9.86
C ALA A 40 -10.10 7.71 -11.39
N SER A 41 -9.54 8.73 -12.04
CA SER A 41 -9.25 8.73 -13.46
C SER A 41 -7.94 8.00 -13.73
N ARG A 42 -7.84 7.41 -14.91
CA ARG A 42 -6.63 6.74 -15.34
C ARG A 42 -5.45 7.71 -15.38
N GLU A 43 -5.69 8.92 -15.87
CA GLU A 43 -4.68 9.98 -16.03
C GLU A 43 -4.10 10.40 -14.67
N SER A 44 -4.96 10.52 -13.66
CA SER A 44 -4.55 10.87 -12.30
C SER A 44 -3.68 9.77 -11.68
N VAL A 45 -4.06 8.50 -11.85
CA VAL A 45 -3.26 7.36 -11.41
C VAL A 45 -1.92 7.31 -12.14
N GLU A 46 -1.89 7.54 -13.45
CA GLU A 46 -0.64 7.60 -14.22
C GLU A 46 0.30 8.71 -13.72
N GLN A 47 -0.25 9.89 -13.42
CA GLN A 47 0.51 10.98 -12.81
C GLN A 47 1.06 10.60 -11.44
N LEU A 48 0.25 9.96 -10.59
CA LEU A 48 0.69 9.47 -9.29
C LEU A 48 1.85 8.47 -9.44
N MET A 49 1.74 7.51 -10.37
CA MET A 49 2.78 6.52 -10.62
C MET A 49 4.11 7.15 -11.02
N VAL A 50 4.07 8.21 -11.85
CA VAL A 50 5.26 9.00 -12.22
C VAL A 50 5.86 9.70 -11.00
N LEU A 51 5.05 10.33 -10.15
CA LEU A 51 5.53 11.03 -8.95
C LEU A 51 6.13 10.10 -7.90
N THR A 52 5.72 8.83 -7.89
CA THR A 52 6.24 7.81 -6.98
C THR A 52 7.34 6.94 -7.59
N ASP A 53 7.87 7.29 -8.77
CA ASP A 53 8.95 6.58 -9.46
C ASP A 53 8.69 5.07 -9.66
N VAL A 54 7.46 4.67 -10.01
CA VAL A 54 7.11 3.25 -10.22
C VAL A 54 7.93 2.61 -11.36
N SER A 55 8.38 3.40 -12.33
CA SER A 55 9.32 2.94 -13.37
C SER A 55 10.66 2.48 -12.80
N LYS A 56 11.19 3.19 -11.79
CA LYS A 56 12.45 2.83 -11.12
C LYS A 56 12.34 1.52 -10.34
N MET A 57 11.14 1.19 -9.84
CA MET A 57 10.88 -0.12 -9.24
C MET A 57 11.04 -1.25 -10.27
N MET A 58 10.56 -1.06 -11.51
CA MET A 58 10.75 -2.04 -12.59
C MET A 58 12.23 -2.21 -12.95
N GLU A 59 12.99 -1.11 -13.06
CA GLU A 59 14.44 -1.17 -13.29
C GLU A 59 15.16 -1.92 -12.17
N THR A 60 14.77 -1.67 -10.92
CA THR A 60 15.32 -2.36 -9.74
C THR A 60 15.01 -3.87 -9.80
N MET A 61 13.79 -4.26 -10.17
CA MET A 61 13.43 -5.67 -10.34
C MET A 61 14.25 -6.35 -11.44
N GLN A 62 14.49 -5.68 -12.57
CA GLN A 62 15.34 -6.21 -13.64
C GLN A 62 16.78 -6.45 -13.15
N GLY A 63 17.35 -5.50 -12.40
CA GLY A 63 18.68 -5.66 -11.80
C GLY A 63 18.75 -6.82 -10.80
N GLN A 64 17.68 -7.06 -10.03
CA GLN A 64 17.61 -8.19 -9.10
C GLN A 64 17.59 -9.55 -9.83
N VAL A 65 16.91 -9.65 -10.98
CA VAL A 65 16.92 -10.87 -11.80
C VAL A 65 18.34 -11.20 -12.28
N SER A 66 19.11 -10.20 -12.71
CA SER A 66 20.51 -10.41 -13.10
C SER A 66 21.37 -10.93 -11.93
N ASN A 67 21.20 -10.37 -10.73
CA ASN A 67 21.90 -10.84 -9.53
C ASN A 67 21.49 -12.27 -9.15
N MET A 68 20.21 -12.63 -9.32
CA MET A 68 19.73 -13.98 -9.10
C MET A 68 20.43 -15.00 -10.00
N PHE A 69 20.64 -14.68 -11.28
CA PHE A 69 21.37 -15.57 -12.21
C PHE A 69 22.84 -15.76 -11.81
N ASN A 70 23.51 -14.70 -11.35
CA ASN A 70 24.88 -14.82 -10.85
C ASN A 70 24.95 -15.73 -9.61
N ASN A 71 24.02 -15.57 -8.67
CA ASN A 71 23.94 -16.42 -7.49
C ASN A 71 23.63 -17.88 -7.86
N MET A 72 22.79 -18.11 -8.87
CA MET A 72 22.49 -19.46 -9.37
C MET A 72 23.74 -20.15 -9.94
N ALA A 73 24.60 -19.42 -10.66
CA ALA A 73 25.85 -19.97 -11.16
C ALA A 73 26.75 -20.48 -10.03
N THR A 74 26.85 -19.71 -8.95
CA THR A 74 27.60 -20.11 -7.75
C THR A 74 26.97 -21.31 -7.05
N GLN A 75 25.64 -21.32 -6.89
CA GLN A 75 24.93 -22.43 -6.22
C GLN A 75 25.01 -23.75 -7.00
N MET A 76 24.99 -23.68 -8.33
CA MET A 76 25.12 -24.86 -9.20
C MET A 76 26.58 -25.30 -9.40
N ASN A 77 27.55 -24.57 -8.82
CA ASN A 77 28.98 -24.81 -8.98
C ASN A 77 29.40 -24.95 -10.45
N ILE A 78 28.91 -24.06 -11.31
CA ILE A 78 29.14 -24.08 -12.77
C ILE A 78 30.65 -23.99 -13.05
N SER A 79 31.19 -25.05 -13.65
CA SER A 79 32.59 -25.13 -14.05
C SER A 79 32.92 -24.20 -15.22
N ASP A 80 34.21 -23.99 -15.49
CA ASP A 80 34.65 -23.17 -16.63
C ASP A 80 34.20 -23.76 -17.98
N GLU A 81 34.10 -25.09 -18.08
CA GLU A 81 33.63 -25.81 -19.27
C GLU A 81 32.13 -25.63 -19.51
N GLU A 82 31.33 -25.55 -18.44
CA GLU A 82 29.88 -25.36 -18.50
C GLU A 82 29.47 -23.89 -18.67
N ARG A 83 30.37 -22.95 -18.32
CA ARG A 83 30.08 -21.51 -18.31
C ARG A 83 29.52 -20.97 -19.63
N PRO A 84 30.03 -21.34 -20.82
CA PRO A 84 29.46 -20.88 -22.09
C PRO A 84 28.00 -21.33 -22.28
N ALA A 85 27.67 -22.57 -21.90
CA ALA A 85 26.31 -23.09 -22.00
C ALA A 85 25.39 -22.37 -21.00
N PHE A 86 25.83 -22.21 -19.76
CA PHE A 86 25.09 -21.49 -18.73
C PHE A 86 24.78 -20.05 -19.17
N GLN A 87 25.79 -19.28 -19.61
CA GLN A 87 25.61 -17.91 -20.09
C GLN A 87 24.67 -17.83 -21.28
N LYS A 88 24.73 -18.78 -22.22
CA LYS A 88 23.81 -18.84 -23.36
C LYS A 88 22.34 -18.96 -22.92
N TYR A 89 22.04 -19.83 -21.95
CA TYR A 89 20.66 -20.00 -21.48
C TYR A 89 20.21 -18.86 -20.56
N MET A 90 21.09 -18.32 -19.70
CA MET A 90 20.78 -17.14 -18.91
C MET A 90 20.51 -15.92 -19.80
N GLY A 91 21.26 -15.75 -20.89
CA GLY A 91 21.00 -14.70 -21.89
C GLY A 91 19.63 -14.85 -22.56
N LYS A 92 19.19 -16.08 -22.85
CA LYS A 92 17.83 -16.33 -23.36
C LYS A 92 16.75 -15.93 -22.35
N LEU A 93 16.97 -16.23 -21.07
CA LEU A 93 16.05 -15.82 -20.01
C LEU A 93 16.02 -14.31 -19.85
N ASP A 94 17.18 -13.63 -19.88
CA ASP A 94 17.25 -12.16 -19.84
C ASP A 94 16.46 -11.51 -20.98
N VAL A 95 16.62 -12.01 -22.21
CA VAL A 95 15.82 -11.56 -23.37
C VAL A 95 14.34 -11.78 -23.13
N LEU A 96 13.94 -12.98 -22.70
CA LEU A 96 12.54 -13.30 -22.41
C LEU A 96 11.96 -12.37 -21.33
N PHE A 97 12.69 -12.13 -20.24
CA PHE A 97 12.24 -11.22 -19.19
C PHE A 97 12.10 -9.79 -19.72
N LYS A 98 13.04 -9.30 -20.52
CA LYS A 98 12.93 -7.96 -21.14
C LYS A 98 11.75 -7.84 -22.10
N GLU A 99 11.40 -8.91 -22.81
CA GLU A 99 10.25 -8.96 -23.73
C GLU A 99 8.90 -9.06 -23.02
N GLN A 100 8.85 -9.69 -21.83
CA GLN A 100 7.61 -9.99 -21.11
C GLN A 100 7.36 -9.09 -19.89
N MET A 101 8.40 -8.43 -19.36
CA MET A 101 8.32 -7.50 -18.23
C MET A 101 8.54 -6.07 -18.71
N THR A 102 7.76 -5.69 -19.72
CA THR A 102 7.85 -4.37 -20.30
C THR A 102 6.95 -3.39 -19.55
N TRP A 103 7.32 -2.09 -19.52
CA TRP A 103 6.53 -1.05 -18.84
C TRP A 103 5.04 -1.05 -19.25
N GLN A 104 4.79 -1.28 -20.53
CA GLN A 104 3.47 -1.31 -21.17
C GLN A 104 2.62 -2.47 -20.62
N GLN A 105 3.22 -3.65 -20.46
CA GLN A 105 2.55 -4.82 -19.89
C GLN A 105 2.31 -4.67 -18.38
N PHE A 106 3.17 -3.93 -17.68
CA PHE A 106 3.06 -3.71 -16.23
C PHE A 106 2.11 -2.58 -15.84
N LYS A 107 2.12 -1.48 -16.60
CA LYS A 107 1.41 -0.24 -16.30
C LYS A 107 -0.10 -0.44 -16.21
N ASP A 108 -0.73 -1.10 -17.17
CA ASP A 108 -2.18 -1.25 -17.22
C ASP A 108 -2.78 -2.09 -16.07
N PRO A 109 -2.21 -3.26 -15.74
CA PRO A 109 -2.59 -3.99 -14.53
C PRO A 109 -2.41 -3.14 -13.26
N MET A 110 -1.31 -2.40 -13.14
CA MET A 110 -1.07 -1.56 -11.97
C MET A 110 -2.11 -0.44 -11.85
N ILE A 111 -2.41 0.27 -12.93
CA ILE A 111 -3.48 1.26 -12.96
C ILE A 111 -4.79 0.64 -12.48
N SER A 112 -5.12 -0.56 -12.96
CA SER A 112 -6.33 -1.28 -12.56
C SER A 112 -6.37 -1.58 -11.05
N VAL A 113 -5.22 -1.87 -10.43
CA VAL A 113 -5.11 -2.02 -8.97
C VAL A 113 -5.41 -0.71 -8.26
N TYR A 114 -4.81 0.41 -8.67
CA TYR A 114 -5.12 1.71 -8.06
C TYR A 114 -6.60 2.10 -8.22
N LEU A 115 -7.15 1.95 -9.43
CA LEU A 115 -8.55 2.24 -9.73
C LEU A 115 -9.55 1.36 -8.97
N LYS A 116 -9.10 0.23 -8.43
CA LYS A 116 -9.90 -0.66 -7.58
C LYS A 116 -9.90 -0.22 -6.11
N HIS A 117 -8.82 0.41 -5.65
CA HIS A 117 -8.59 0.68 -4.24
C HIS A 117 -8.70 2.15 -3.84
N PHE A 118 -8.52 3.07 -4.79
CA PHE A 118 -8.55 4.51 -4.52
C PHE A 118 -9.65 5.21 -5.31
N ASN A 119 -10.26 6.20 -4.68
CA ASN A 119 -11.13 7.15 -5.36
C ASN A 119 -10.33 8.39 -5.84
N GLN A 120 -10.97 9.26 -6.61
CA GLN A 120 -10.33 10.44 -7.20
C GLN A 120 -9.76 11.39 -6.15
N LYS A 121 -10.50 11.65 -5.06
CA LYS A 121 -10.07 12.58 -4.01
C LYS A 121 -8.81 12.08 -3.30
N GLU A 122 -8.72 10.78 -3.06
CA GLU A 122 -7.53 10.15 -2.48
C GLU A 122 -6.33 10.25 -3.43
N VAL A 123 -6.53 9.93 -4.71
CA VAL A 123 -5.46 10.04 -5.71
C VAL A 123 -4.98 11.49 -5.85
N ASP A 124 -5.89 12.47 -5.90
CA ASP A 124 -5.54 13.89 -5.95
C ASP A 124 -4.75 14.33 -4.70
N GLY A 125 -5.15 13.86 -3.52
CA GLY A 125 -4.43 14.10 -2.28
C GLY A 125 -3.01 13.54 -2.30
N LEU A 126 -2.84 12.32 -2.81
CA LEU A 126 -1.53 11.69 -2.96
C LEU A 126 -0.66 12.44 -3.98
N ILE A 127 -1.23 12.85 -5.11
CA ILE A 127 -0.53 13.67 -6.12
C ILE A 127 -0.04 14.96 -5.48
N ALA A 128 -0.92 15.70 -4.79
CA ALA A 128 -0.57 16.96 -4.13
C ALA A 128 0.54 16.76 -3.09
N PHE A 129 0.47 15.67 -2.32
CA PHE A 129 1.51 15.31 -1.36
C PHE A 129 2.86 15.04 -2.06
N TYR A 130 2.92 14.13 -3.03
CA TYR A 130 4.17 13.77 -3.72
C TYR A 130 4.73 14.90 -4.59
N GLN A 131 3.91 15.88 -4.98
CA GLN A 131 4.37 17.14 -5.59
C GLN A 131 4.93 18.16 -4.59
N SER A 132 4.67 18.01 -3.29
CA SER A 132 5.27 18.88 -2.27
C SER A 132 6.77 18.62 -2.10
N GLU A 133 7.49 19.56 -1.49
CA GLU A 133 8.90 19.36 -1.15
C GLU A 133 9.11 18.16 -0.21
N VAL A 134 8.22 18.01 0.77
CA VAL A 134 8.26 16.90 1.72
C VAL A 134 7.96 15.57 1.03
N GLY A 135 6.96 15.51 0.16
CA GLY A 135 6.62 14.29 -0.57
C GLY A 135 7.73 13.85 -1.53
N ARG A 136 8.35 14.79 -2.26
CA ARG A 136 9.55 14.49 -3.07
C ARG A 136 10.70 13.97 -2.21
N SER A 137 10.95 14.59 -1.05
CA SER A 137 11.96 14.09 -0.10
C SER A 137 11.61 12.68 0.38
N MET A 138 10.33 12.36 0.55
CA MET A 138 9.89 11.03 0.96
C MET A 138 10.19 9.99 -0.13
N THR A 139 9.83 10.25 -1.39
CA THR A 139 10.16 9.37 -2.53
C THR A 139 11.66 9.07 -2.63
N GLN A 140 12.51 10.08 -2.39
CA GLN A 140 13.96 9.93 -2.47
C GLN A 140 14.59 9.24 -1.26
N LYS A 141 14.12 9.54 -0.05
CA LYS A 141 14.78 9.10 1.19
C LYS A 141 14.21 7.84 1.80
N MET A 142 12.95 7.49 1.54
CA MET A 142 12.35 6.27 2.11
C MET A 142 13.11 4.99 1.71
N PRO A 143 13.59 4.81 0.46
CA PRO A 143 14.45 3.69 0.13
C PRO A 143 15.74 3.63 0.96
N LEU A 144 16.35 4.78 1.25
CA LEU A 144 17.57 4.90 2.06
C LEU A 144 17.28 4.56 3.53
N VAL A 145 16.19 5.09 4.08
CA VAL A 145 15.75 4.76 5.44
C VAL A 145 15.52 3.26 5.58
N MET A 146 14.89 2.62 4.60
CA MET A 146 14.67 1.18 4.60
C MET A 146 15.99 0.41 4.51
N GLN A 147 16.93 0.84 3.66
CA GLN A 147 18.27 0.25 3.55
C GLN A 147 19.04 0.34 4.88
N ASP A 148 19.10 1.52 5.48
CA ASP A 148 19.79 1.74 6.75
C ASP A 148 19.14 0.94 7.88
N SER A 149 17.82 0.83 7.88
CA SER A 149 17.08 0.01 8.85
C SER A 149 17.46 -1.47 8.77
N MET A 150 17.69 -2.00 7.55
CA MET A 150 18.18 -3.38 7.38
C MET A 150 19.60 -3.54 7.95
N LEU A 151 20.48 -2.57 7.75
CA LEU A 151 21.85 -2.60 8.30
C LEU A 151 21.86 -2.61 9.83
N VAL A 152 20.98 -1.81 10.46
CA VAL A 152 20.79 -1.84 11.92
C VAL A 152 20.36 -3.25 12.37
N GLY A 153 19.39 -3.87 11.70
CA GLY A 153 18.97 -5.24 12.00
C GLY A 153 20.10 -6.26 11.87
N GLN A 154 20.94 -6.14 10.84
CA GLN A 154 22.11 -6.99 10.66
C GLN A 154 23.12 -6.83 11.79
N GLN A 155 23.40 -5.60 12.22
CA GLN A 155 24.31 -5.32 13.34
C GLN A 155 23.80 -5.90 14.66
N ILE A 156 22.49 -5.79 14.92
CA ILE A 156 21.86 -6.42 16.08
C ILE A 156 22.05 -7.93 16.03
N MET A 157 21.81 -8.56 14.87
CA MET A 157 21.99 -10.00 14.70
C MET A 157 23.44 -10.43 14.95
N GLN A 158 24.42 -9.69 14.43
CA GLN A 158 25.85 -9.94 14.68
C GLN A 158 26.19 -9.94 16.17
N GLY A 159 25.57 -9.06 16.97
CA GLY A 159 25.73 -9.04 18.43
C GLY A 159 25.05 -10.20 19.16
N ILE A 160 24.03 -10.81 18.56
CA ILE A 160 23.30 -11.96 19.12
C ILE A 160 23.98 -13.29 18.77
N MET A 161 24.62 -13.40 17.61
CA MET A 161 25.23 -14.64 17.11
C MET A 161 26.14 -15.36 18.12
N PRO A 162 27.04 -14.68 18.87
CA PRO A 162 27.86 -15.35 19.87
C PRO A 162 27.05 -16.00 21.00
N LYS A 163 25.93 -15.38 21.40
CA LYS A 163 25.03 -15.94 22.43
C LYS A 163 24.29 -17.17 21.90
N VAL A 164 23.86 -17.13 20.63
CA VAL A 164 23.25 -18.28 19.96
C VAL A 164 24.24 -19.44 19.88
N GLN A 165 25.51 -19.17 19.56
CA GLN A 165 26.57 -20.18 19.56
C GLN A 165 26.78 -20.80 20.94
N ALA A 166 26.87 -19.97 22.00
CA ALA A 166 27.01 -20.47 23.37
C ALA A 166 25.84 -21.38 23.80
N ILE A 167 24.60 -21.00 23.48
CA ILE A 167 23.41 -21.83 23.77
C ILE A 167 23.46 -23.15 22.98
N ALA A 168 23.91 -23.12 21.72
CA ALA A 168 24.05 -24.32 20.91
C ALA A 168 25.13 -25.27 21.44
N GLU A 169 26.22 -24.74 21.98
CA GLU A 169 27.27 -25.51 22.65
C GLU A 169 26.78 -26.16 23.95
N GLU A 170 26.05 -25.41 24.78
CA GLU A 170 25.41 -25.92 26.01
C GLU A 170 24.47 -27.09 25.71
N MET A 171 23.56 -26.90 24.76
CA MET A 171 22.64 -27.95 24.30
C MET A 171 23.39 -29.21 23.81
N GLN A 172 24.48 -29.04 23.04
CA GLN A 172 25.27 -30.19 22.59
C GLN A 172 25.93 -30.93 23.76
N GLY A 173 26.43 -30.20 24.75
CA GLY A 173 26.98 -30.76 25.98
C GLY A 173 25.95 -31.61 26.73
N GLU A 174 24.75 -31.07 26.96
CA GLU A 174 23.66 -31.80 27.64
C GLU A 174 23.23 -33.06 26.88
N ILE A 175 23.08 -32.98 25.55
CA ILE A 175 22.73 -34.14 24.72
C ILE A 175 23.81 -35.23 24.81
N GLN A 176 25.09 -34.85 24.80
CA GLN A 176 26.18 -35.81 24.93
C GLN A 176 26.19 -36.50 26.30
N GLN A 177 25.95 -35.75 27.37
CA GLN A 177 25.84 -36.30 28.72
C GLN A 177 24.64 -37.26 28.85
N ALA A 178 23.48 -36.89 28.32
CA ALA A 178 22.29 -37.74 28.32
C ALA A 178 22.49 -39.04 27.54
N ARG A 179 23.31 -39.03 26.48
CA ARG A 179 23.68 -40.25 25.71
C ARG A 179 24.69 -41.14 26.43
N GLN A 180 25.50 -40.58 27.32
CA GLN A 180 26.52 -41.30 28.08
C GLN A 180 25.99 -41.89 29.39
N GLN A 181 24.90 -41.35 29.93
CA GLN A 181 24.17 -41.99 31.02
C GLN A 181 23.39 -43.17 30.44
N PRO A 182 23.71 -44.43 30.81
CA PRO A 182 22.89 -45.56 30.40
C PRO A 182 21.50 -45.32 30.96
N THR A 183 20.48 -45.36 30.10
CA THR A 183 19.08 -45.42 30.53
C THR A 183 18.97 -46.61 31.48
N GLY A 184 18.92 -46.33 32.78
CA GLY A 184 18.73 -47.35 33.81
C GLY A 184 17.44 -48.10 33.51
N GLN A 185 17.57 -49.42 33.44
CA GLN A 185 16.48 -50.40 33.51
C GLN A 185 15.58 -50.14 34.72
#